data_AF-A0A9E0WGC0-F1
#
_entry.id   AF-A0A9E0WGC0-F1
#
_cell.length_a   1.000
_cell.length_b   1.000
_cell.length_c   1.000
_cell.angle_alpha   90.00
_cell.angle_beta   90.00
_cell.angle_gamma   90.00
#
_symmetry.space_group_name_H-M   'P 1'
#
loop_
_entity.id
_entity.type
_entity.pdbx_description
1 polymer ?
#
loop_
_entity_poly.entity_id
_entity_poly.type
_entity_poly.pdbx_seq_one_letter_code
_entity_poly.pdbx_strand_id
1 'polypeptide(L)' 'MSVPGPRNSICDVAGLTVGCAEDANCVTGTTVILPDQPGTAAICVAGGGPG' A
#
# COMPACT_ATOMS: atom_id res chain seq x y z
N MET A 1 18.77 16.77 -6.60
CA MET A 1 17.66 16.61 -5.62
C MET A 1 16.59 15.78 -6.30
N SER A 2 16.12 14.68 -5.72
CA SER A 2 14.94 13.98 -6.26
C SER A 2 13.71 14.84 -5.99
N VAL A 3 12.85 15.00 -7.00
CA VAL A 3 11.55 15.68 -6.86
C VAL A 3 10.49 14.59 -6.70
N PRO A 4 9.48 14.76 -5.83
CA PRO A 4 8.38 13.81 -5.72
C PRO A 4 7.63 13.59 -7.04
N GLY A 5 6.91 12.48 -7.12
CA GLY A 5 5.96 12.23 -8.21
C GLY A 5 4.81 13.26 -8.23
N PRO A 6 4.02 13.31 -9.31
CA PRO A 6 3.00 14.34 -9.52
C PRO A 6 1.95 14.44 -8.41
N ARG A 7 1.61 13.32 -7.76
CA ARG A 7 0.65 13.27 -6.66
C ARG A 7 1.32 13.07 -5.31
N ASN A 8 2.64 12.90 -5.29
CA ASN A 8 3.40 12.48 -4.13
C ASN A 8 2.78 11.24 -3.47
N SER A 9 2.42 10.26 -4.30
CA SER A 9 1.67 9.06 -3.90
C SER A 9 2.33 7.79 -4.43
N ILE A 10 2.14 6.66 -3.75
CA ILE A 10 2.58 5.34 -4.26
C ILE A 10 1.92 5.02 -5.61
N CYS A 11 0.72 5.54 -5.86
CA CYS A 11 0.02 5.39 -7.14
C CYS A 11 0.66 6.19 -8.28
N ASP A 12 1.72 6.98 -8.03
CA ASP A 12 2.51 7.58 -9.11
C ASP A 12 3.37 6.51 -9.84
N VAL A 13 3.51 5.30 -9.27
CA VAL A 13 4.07 4.14 -9.97
C VAL A 13 3.01 3.55 -10.90
N ALA A 14 3.30 3.54 -12.20
CA ALA A 14 2.40 2.97 -13.20
C ALA A 14 2.13 1.48 -12.95
N GLY A 15 0.87 1.08 -13.11
CA GLY A 15 0.44 -0.31 -12.89
C GLY A 15 0.22 -0.69 -11.43
N LEU A 16 0.19 0.29 -10.51
CA LEU A 16 -0.24 0.10 -9.12
C LEU A 16 -1.57 0.82 -8.86
N THR A 17 -2.45 0.14 -8.14
CA THR A 17 -3.68 0.71 -7.59
C THR A 17 -3.76 0.46 -6.08
N VAL A 18 -4.48 1.33 -5.37
CA VAL A 18 -4.73 1.20 -3.92
C VAL A 18 -6.23 1.22 -3.67
N GLY A 19 -6.74 0.21 -2.97
CA GLY A 19 -8.12 0.10 -2.54
C GLY A 19 -8.25 0.11 -1.01
N CYS A 20 -9.26 0.78 -0.50
CA CYS A 20 -9.56 0.85 0.93
C CYS A 20 -11.01 0.44 1.18
N ALA A 21 -11.26 -0.32 2.24
CA ALA A 21 -12.61 -0.65 2.74
C ALA A 21 -12.61 -0.63 4.26
N GLU A 22 -13.71 -0.17 4.87
CA GLU A 22 -13.82 0.02 6.32
C GLU A 22 -15.19 -0.44 6.85
N ASP A 23 -15.19 -0.88 8.11
CA ASP A 23 -16.39 -1.01 8.94
C ASP A 23 -16.25 -0.08 10.15
N ALA A 24 -16.97 1.04 10.09
CA ALA A 24 -16.94 2.07 11.12
C ALA A 24 -17.56 1.62 12.46
N ASN A 25 -18.49 0.66 12.46
CA ASN A 25 -19.09 0.16 13.70
C ASN A 25 -18.10 -0.70 14.48
N CYS A 26 -17.29 -1.48 13.77
CA CYS A 26 -16.26 -2.33 14.35
C CYS A 26 -14.90 -1.63 14.50
N VAL A 27 -14.76 -0.39 14.01
CA VAL A 27 -13.50 0.38 14.01
C VAL A 27 -12.36 -0.43 13.38
N THR A 28 -12.64 -0.98 12.20
CA THR A 28 -11.70 -1.80 11.45
C THR A 28 -11.73 -1.45 9.97
N GLY A 29 -10.67 -1.80 9.26
CA GLY A 29 -10.57 -1.57 7.83
C GLY A 29 -9.38 -2.30 7.24
N THR A 30 -9.31 -2.27 5.92
CA THR A 30 -8.23 -2.89 5.14
C THR A 30 -7.80 -1.97 4.01
N THR A 31 -6.52 -2.02 3.70
CA THR A 31 -5.92 -1.35 2.55
C THR A 31 -5.19 -2.38 1.72
N VAL A 32 -5.48 -2.42 0.43
CA VAL A 32 -4.85 -3.34 -0.52
C VAL A 32 -4.07 -2.53 -1.54
N ILE A 33 -2.81 -2.89 -1.74
CA ILE A 33 -2.00 -2.42 -2.86
C ILE A 33 -2.04 -3.52 -3.92
N LEU A 34 -2.61 -3.23 -5.08
CA LEU A 34 -2.84 -4.19 -6.15
C LEU A 34 -2.04 -3.79 -7.40
N PRO A 35 -1.03 -4.60 -7.80
CA PRO A 35 -0.39 -4.43 -9.09
C PRO A 35 -1.23 -5.02 -10.22
N ASP A 36 -1.20 -4.42 -11.40
CA ASP A 36 -1.93 -4.88 -12.59
C ASP A 36 -1.44 -6.25 -13.09
N GLN A 37 -0.22 -6.62 -12.75
CA GLN A 37 0.43 -7.90 -13.06
C GLN A 37 1.19 -8.41 -11.83
N PRO A 38 1.47 -9.73 -11.70
CA PRO A 38 2.28 -10.25 -10.61
C PRO A 38 3.63 -9.53 -10.51
N GLY A 39 3.95 -9.02 -9.31
CA GLY A 39 5.18 -8.29 -9.04
C GLY A 39 6.07 -9.01 -8.03
N THR A 40 7.37 -8.74 -8.10
CA THR A 40 8.32 -9.18 -7.08
C THR A 40 8.09 -8.40 -5.79
N ALA A 41 8.01 -9.11 -4.66
CA ALA A 41 7.87 -8.51 -3.34
C ALA A 41 8.92 -9.08 -2.37
N ALA A 42 9.34 -8.25 -1.41
CA ALA A 42 10.18 -8.64 -0.28
C ALA A 42 9.67 -7.94 0.97
N ILE A 43 9.95 -8.51 2.15
CA ILE A 43 9.49 -7.99 3.44
C ILE A 43 10.62 -7.97 4.46
N CYS A 44 10.60 -6.95 5.32
CA CYS A 44 11.43 -6.87 6.51
C CYS A 44 10.52 -6.51 7.70
N VAL A 45 10.47 -7.38 8.70
CA VAL A 45 9.67 -7.18 9.92
C VAL A 45 10.61 -6.77 11.05
N ALA A 46 10.56 -5.50 11.43
CA ALA A 46 11.45 -4.95 12.45
C ALA A 46 10.93 -5.10 13.89
N GLY A 47 9.61 -5.24 14.08
CA GLY A 47 8.98 -5.34 15.40
C GLY A 47 9.00 -6.75 16.00
N GLY A 48 8.95 -6.85 17.33
CA GLY A 48 8.99 -8.14 18.06
C GLY A 48 7.64 -8.83 18.29
N GLY A 49 6.51 -8.16 18.03
CA GLY A 49 5.16 -8.71 18.12
C GLY A 49 4.44 -8.63 16.77
N PRO A 50 4.85 -9.44 15.77
CA PRO A 50 4.20 -9.42 14.46
C PRO A 50 2.83 -10.11 14.52
N GLY A 51 1.86 -9.52 13.80
CA GLY A 51 0.48 -9.98 13.77
C GLY A 51 -0.44 -8.99 14.44
#